data_AF-W1XLK7-F1
#
_entry.id   AF-W1XLK7-F1
#
_cell.length_a   1.000
_cell.length_b   1.000
_cell.length_c   1.000
_cell.angle_alpha   90.00
_cell.angle_beta   90.00
_cell.angle_gamma   90.00
#
_symmetry.space_group_name_H-M   'P 1'
#
loop_
_entity.id
_entity.type
_entity.pdbx_description
1 polymer ?
#
loop_
_entity_poly.entity_id
_entity_poly.type
_entity_poly.pdbx_seq_one_letter_code
_entity_poly.pdbx_strand_id
1 'polypeptide(L)'
;HKQLIKESFILHVNGRHRQFMCSAMALAQEAGSIISLDGGAQRYDEEMKSITESSHITIVARDYAEKYTGTTDLEEACRIIHERGALIAGVTDGASGSYFVWPD
;
A
#
# COMPACT_ATOMS: atom_id res chain seq x y z
N HIS A 1 -22.51 5.30 0.27
CA HIS A 1 -21.06 5.03 0.15
C HIS A 1 -20.43 4.62 1.48
N LYS A 2 -20.63 5.35 2.59
CA LYS A 2 -20.05 4.97 3.90
C LYS A 2 -20.38 3.54 4.35
N GLN A 3 -21.65 3.14 4.25
CA GLN A 3 -22.08 1.78 4.59
C GLN A 3 -21.42 0.72 3.69
N LEU A 4 -21.33 0.98 2.38
CA LEU A 4 -20.64 0.09 1.43
C LEU A 4 -19.15 -0.10 1.78
N ILE A 5 -18.48 0.92 2.32
CA ILE A 5 -17.09 0.80 2.77
C ILE A 5 -17.03 -0.06 4.04
N LYS A 6 -17.90 0.18 5.02
CA LYS A 6 -17.92 -0.58 6.29
C LYS A 6 -18.29 -2.06 6.10
N GLU A 7 -19.11 -2.37 5.11
CA GLU A 7 -19.50 -3.75 4.78
C GLU A 7 -18.53 -4.43 3.82
N SER A 8 -17.52 -3.72 3.31
CA SER A 8 -16.51 -4.30 2.44
C SER A 8 -15.53 -5.17 3.25
N PHE A 9 -15.16 -6.32 2.70
CA PHE A 9 -14.10 -7.14 3.26
C PHE A 9 -12.72 -6.52 3.02
N ILE A 10 -12.51 -6.00 1.81
CA ILE A 10 -11.30 -5.30 1.39
C ILE A 10 -11.68 -3.96 0.76
N LEU A 11 -11.07 -2.88 1.25
CA LEU A 11 -11.04 -1.58 0.59
C LEU A 11 -9.75 -1.45 -0.22
N HIS A 12 -9.88 -1.31 -1.54
CA HIS A 12 -8.75 -1.02 -2.42
C HIS A 12 -8.65 0.48 -2.74
N VAL A 13 -7.45 1.05 -2.64
CA VAL A 13 -7.14 2.46 -2.92
C VAL A 13 -5.92 2.56 -3.83
N ASN A 14 -5.91 3.53 -4.76
CA ASN A 14 -4.91 3.62 -5.83
C ASN A 14 -3.86 4.73 -5.61
N GLY A 15 -3.74 5.27 -4.40
CA GLY A 15 -2.79 6.35 -4.10
C GLY A 15 -3.11 7.69 -4.77
N ARG A 16 -4.33 7.90 -5.29
CA ARG A 16 -4.82 9.20 -5.78
C ARG A 16 -5.90 9.76 -4.87
N HIS A 17 -6.16 11.06 -5.00
CA HIS A 17 -7.24 11.76 -4.27
C HIS A 17 -7.15 11.59 -2.74
N ARG A 18 -5.99 11.96 -2.18
CA ARG A 18 -5.60 11.75 -0.77
C ARG A 18 -6.71 11.97 0.25
N GLN A 19 -7.41 13.09 0.19
CA GLN A 19 -8.48 13.40 1.14
C GLN A 19 -9.59 12.33 1.16
N PHE A 20 -10.03 11.85 -0.01
CA PHE A 20 -11.06 10.84 -0.11
C PHE A 20 -10.54 9.46 0.31
N MET A 21 -9.29 9.15 -0.06
CA MET A 21 -8.61 7.92 0.35
C MET A 21 -8.48 7.83 1.87
N CYS A 22 -7.95 8.87 2.54
CA CYS A 22 -7.86 8.91 4.00
C CYS A 22 -9.23 8.77 4.67
N SER A 23 -10.25 9.45 4.14
CA SER A 23 -11.62 9.36 4.67
C SER A 23 -12.20 7.95 4.53
N ALA A 24 -11.94 7.26 3.41
CA ALA A 24 -12.39 5.89 3.19
C ALA A 24 -11.61 4.89 4.05
N MET A 25 -10.29 5.05 4.15
CA MET A 25 -9.43 4.22 5.01
C MET A 25 -9.82 4.31 6.47
N ALA A 26 -10.16 5.51 6.98
CA ALA A 26 -10.63 5.66 8.36
C ALA A 26 -11.92 4.84 8.63
N LEU A 27 -12.86 4.83 7.68
CA LEU A 27 -14.09 4.03 7.79
C LEU A 27 -13.80 2.52 7.70
N ALA A 28 -12.86 2.11 6.84
CA ALA A 28 -12.43 0.72 6.72
C ALA A 28 -11.73 0.23 7.99
N GLN A 29 -10.84 1.04 8.57
CA GLN A 29 -10.17 0.74 9.84
C GLN A 29 -11.17 0.59 10.98
N GLU A 30 -12.15 1.50 11.10
CA GLU A 30 -13.22 1.42 12.10
C GLU A 30 -14.03 0.11 11.98
N ALA A 31 -14.24 -0.37 10.76
CA ALA A 31 -14.98 -1.60 10.48
C ALA A 31 -14.13 -2.88 10.52
N GLY A 32 -12.80 -2.75 10.67
CA GLY A 32 -11.87 -3.89 10.60
C GLY A 32 -11.68 -4.45 9.20
N SER A 33 -12.02 -3.70 8.15
CA SER A 33 -11.78 -4.11 6.76
C SER A 33 -10.30 -4.07 6.42
N ILE A 34 -9.88 -5.00 5.57
CA ILE A 34 -8.51 -5.02 5.02
C ILE A 34 -8.34 -3.84 4.07
N ILE A 35 -7.17 -3.21 4.12
CA ILE A 35 -6.82 -2.08 3.26
C ILE A 35 -5.75 -2.53 2.27
N SER A 36 -6.05 -2.37 0.98
CA SER A 36 -5.14 -2.66 -0.13
C SER A 36 -4.76 -1.37 -0.86
N LEU A 37 -3.47 -1.08 -0.97
CA LEU A 37 -2.91 0.07 -1.66
C LEU A 37 -2.24 -0.37 -2.97
N ASP A 38 -2.64 0.28 -4.07
CA ASP A 38 -1.86 0.37 -5.32
C ASP A 38 -1.08 1.70 -5.35
N GLY A 39 0.21 1.64 -4.99
CA GLY A 39 1.14 2.75 -5.06
C GLY A 39 1.87 2.80 -6.40
N GLY A 40 1.20 3.29 -7.45
CA GLY A 40 1.80 3.44 -8.77
C GLY A 40 3.01 4.40 -8.82
N ALA A 41 3.75 4.36 -9.94
CA ALA A 41 4.91 5.23 -10.16
C ALA A 41 4.54 6.71 -10.05
N GLN A 42 5.44 7.53 -9.51
CA GLN A 42 5.26 8.96 -9.27
C GLN A 42 4.12 9.31 -8.30
N ARG A 43 3.60 8.34 -7.53
CA ARG A 43 2.55 8.57 -6.52
C ARG A 43 3.07 8.68 -5.09
N TYR A 44 4.37 8.50 -4.85
CA TYR A 44 4.95 8.69 -3.52
C TYR A 44 5.37 10.14 -3.28
N ASP A 45 4.95 10.66 -2.13
CA ASP A 45 5.51 11.81 -1.42
C ASP A 45 5.51 11.49 0.08
N GLU A 46 6.13 12.34 0.91
CA GLU A 46 6.22 12.09 2.36
C GLU A 46 4.85 11.96 3.06
N GLU A 47 3.79 12.60 2.52
CA GLU A 47 2.45 12.48 3.09
C GLU A 47 1.83 11.11 2.84
N MET A 48 2.35 10.34 1.86
CA MET A 48 1.90 8.97 1.61
C MET A 48 2.42 7.97 2.63
N LYS A 49 3.45 8.30 3.42
CA LYS A 49 4.06 7.39 4.39
C LYS A 49 3.03 6.75 5.33
N SER A 50 2.17 7.56 5.94
CA SER A 50 1.14 7.07 6.87
C SER A 50 0.07 6.20 6.21
N ILE A 51 -0.25 6.48 4.94
CA ILE A 51 -1.19 5.68 4.14
C ILE A 51 -0.58 4.32 3.84
N THR A 52 0.70 4.27 3.46
CA THR A 52 1.44 3.04 3.19
C THR A 52 1.56 2.17 4.43
N GLU A 53 1.94 2.77 5.57
CA GLU A 53 2.05 2.07 6.87
C GLU A 53 0.69 1.58 7.39
N SER A 54 -0.40 2.26 7.03
CA SER A 54 -1.77 1.86 7.41
C SER A 54 -2.39 0.81 6.48
N SER A 55 -1.69 0.40 5.43
CA SER A 55 -2.19 -0.54 4.42
C SER A 55 -1.73 -1.96 4.72
N HIS A 56 -2.66 -2.91 4.71
CA HIS A 56 -2.40 -4.31 5.01
C HIS A 56 -1.83 -5.05 3.78
N ILE A 57 -2.28 -4.67 2.58
CA ILE A 57 -1.74 -5.16 1.31
C ILE A 57 -1.14 -3.95 0.60
N THR A 58 0.16 -3.95 0.38
CA THR A 58 0.87 -2.81 -0.21
C THR A 58 1.58 -3.30 -1.47
N ILE A 59 1.02 -2.97 -2.63
CA ILE A 59 1.62 -3.27 -3.94
C ILE A 59 1.99 -1.95 -4.59
N VAL A 60 3.28 -1.77 -4.88
CA VAL A 60 3.80 -0.49 -5.35
C VAL A 60 4.69 -0.67 -6.57
N ALA A 61 4.85 0.38 -7.38
CA ALA A 61 5.83 0.40 -8.45
C ALA A 61 7.25 0.62 -7.89
N ARG A 62 8.29 0.16 -8.61
CA ARG A 62 9.71 0.42 -8.27
C ARG A 62 9.97 1.85 -7.78
N ASP A 63 9.59 2.86 -8.56
CA ASP A 63 9.82 4.28 -8.22
C ASP A 63 9.22 4.68 -6.86
N TYR A 64 8.06 4.11 -6.53
CA TYR A 64 7.41 4.34 -5.24
C TYR A 64 8.17 3.64 -4.12
N ALA A 65 8.52 2.37 -4.34
CA ALA A 65 9.25 1.54 -3.38
C ALA A 65 10.59 2.20 -3.01
N GLU A 66 11.39 2.57 -4.00
CA GLU A 66 12.71 3.18 -3.82
C GLU A 66 12.64 4.46 -2.98
N LYS A 67 11.66 5.33 -3.26
CA LYS A 67 11.45 6.57 -2.49
C LYS A 67 10.98 6.31 -1.05
N TYR A 68 10.10 5.32 -0.88
CA TYR A 68 9.55 4.99 0.44
C TYR A 68 10.55 4.27 1.34
N THR A 69 11.32 3.33 0.80
CA THR A 69 12.21 2.43 1.57
C THR A 69 13.64 2.95 1.62
N GLY A 70 14.08 3.71 0.61
CA GLY A 70 15.46 4.20 0.47
C GLY A 70 16.42 3.17 -0.14
N THR A 71 15.93 2.04 -0.66
CA THR A 71 16.75 1.00 -1.31
C THR A 71 16.31 0.73 -2.74
N THR A 72 17.26 0.35 -3.60
CA THR A 72 17.03 -0.09 -4.99
C THR A 72 16.97 -1.62 -5.13
N ASP A 73 17.28 -2.37 -4.07
CA ASP A 73 17.04 -3.81 -4.00
C ASP A 73 15.54 -4.04 -3.77
N LEU A 74 14.87 -4.68 -4.74
CA LEU A 74 13.41 -4.83 -4.75
C LEU A 74 12.90 -5.89 -3.77
N GLU A 75 13.71 -6.92 -3.47
CA GLU A 75 13.37 -7.89 -2.44
C GLU A 75 13.51 -7.27 -1.06
N GLU A 76 14.57 -6.48 -0.87
CA GLU A 76 14.76 -5.72 0.37
C GLU A 76 13.68 -4.66 0.55
N ALA A 77 13.27 -3.98 -0.52
CA ALA A 77 12.15 -3.05 -0.47
C ALA A 77 10.85 -3.74 -0.02
N CYS A 78 10.57 -4.96 -0.50
CA CYS A 78 9.43 -5.74 -0.03
C CYS A 78 9.54 -6.08 1.47
N ARG A 79 10.72 -6.50 1.94
CA ARG A 79 10.96 -6.79 3.37
C ARG A 79 10.72 -5.55 4.23
N ILE A 80 11.26 -4.40 3.85
CA ILE A 80 11.04 -3.13 4.58
C ILE A 80 9.56 -2.75 4.62
N ILE A 81 8.83 -2.87 3.51
CA ILE A 81 7.38 -2.59 3.46
C ILE A 81 6.62 -3.53 4.40
N HIS A 82 6.99 -4.81 4.41
CA HIS A 82 6.40 -5.82 5.30
C HIS A 82 6.67 -5.51 6.78
N GLU A 83 7.93 -5.24 7.14
CA GLU A 83 8.34 -4.88 8.50
C GLU A 83 7.68 -3.59 9.02
N ARG A 84 7.30 -2.68 8.11
CA ARG A 84 6.57 -1.44 8.42
C ARG A 84 5.05 -1.63 8.54
N GLY A 85 4.54 -2.86 8.48
CA GLY A 85 3.17 -3.19 8.87
C GLY A 85 2.31 -3.83 7.79
N ALA A 86 2.76 -3.87 6.53
CA ALA A 86 2.01 -4.54 5.48
C ALA A 86 2.05 -6.07 5.69
N LEU A 87 0.88 -6.72 5.72
CA LEU A 87 0.78 -8.18 5.72
C LEU A 87 1.32 -8.78 4.42
N ILE A 88 0.98 -8.17 3.29
CA ILE A 88 1.49 -8.55 1.96
C ILE A 88 2.18 -7.32 1.38
N ALA A 89 3.47 -7.43 1.09
CA ALA A 89 4.26 -6.41 0.42
C ALA A 89 4.62 -6.89 -0.99
N GLY A 90 4.43 -6.03 -1.99
CA GLY A 90 4.76 -6.31 -3.38
C GLY A 90 5.37 -5.12 -4.08
N VAL A 91 6.42 -5.35 -4.87
CA VAL A 91 7.03 -4.36 -5.75
C VAL A 91 6.97 -4.84 -7.18
N THR A 92 6.35 -4.03 -8.04
CA THR A 92 6.24 -4.28 -9.49
C THR A 92 7.35 -3.55 -10.24
N ASP A 93 8.04 -4.26 -11.14
CA ASP A 93 9.14 -3.74 -11.95
C ASP A 93 8.83 -3.74 -13.46
N GLY A 94 7.58 -3.38 -13.81
CA GLY A 94 7.14 -3.34 -15.18
C GLY A 94 7.36 -4.68 -15.91
N ALA A 95 8.12 -4.65 -17.00
CA ALA A 95 8.39 -5.84 -17.81
C ALA A 95 9.33 -6.86 -17.13
N SER A 96 10.07 -6.46 -16.08
CA SER A 96 11.01 -7.35 -15.38
C SER A 96 10.34 -8.26 -14.35
N GLY A 97 9.03 -8.13 -14.16
CA GLY A 97 8.26 -8.95 -13.22
C GLY A 97 7.94 -8.24 -11.91
N SER A 98 7.89 -8.99 -10.81
CA SER A 98 7.49 -8.50 -9.49
C SER A 98 8.07 -9.33 -8.36
N TYR A 99 8.22 -8.70 -7.20
CA TYR A 99 8.81 -9.27 -5.99
C TYR A 99 7.78 -9.14 -4.87
N PHE A 100 7.74 -10.11 -3.96
CA PHE A 100 6.73 -10.15 -2.92
C PHE A 100 7.27 -10.77 -1.62
N VAL A 101 6.77 -10.28 -0.49
CA VAL A 101 6.96 -10.84 0.85
C VAL A 101 5.60 -10.96 1.52
N TRP A 102 5.31 -12.11 2.13
CA TRP A 102 4.11 -12.40 2.92
C TRP A 102 4.44 -13.48 3.97
N PRO A 103 3.63 -13.66 5.02
CA PRO A 103 3.84 -14.71 6.02
C PRO A 103 3.72 -16.11 5.43
N ASP A 104 4.47 -17.07 5.97
CA ASP A 104 4.32 -18.50 5.65
C ASP A 104 2.91 -19.05 5.97
#